data_AF-A0A6H9GYE0-F1
#
_entry.id   AF-A0A6H9GYE0-F1
#
_cell.length_a   1.000
_cell.length_b   1.000
_cell.length_c   1.000
_cell.angle_alpha   90.00
_cell.angle_beta   90.00
_cell.angle_gamma   90.00
#
_symmetry.space_group_name_H-M   'P 1'
#
loop_
_entity.id
_entity.type
_entity.pdbx_description
1 polymer ?
#
loop_
_entity_poly.entity_id
_entity_poly.type
_entity_poly.pdbx_seq_one_letter_code
_entity_poly.pdbx_strand_id
1 'polypeptide(L)'
;MDYATLEMLSPVFVVATALGIGGWVFNNWLRMRHGYPLESSWGKAIYPKDNNEAQARVQLLTQENAQLRAEIGAIKDRLASVERIVTDQGYDVARQIEGLRDARNGIGHEVTQ
;
A
#
# COMPACT_ATOMS: atom_id res chain seq x y z
N MET A 1 -31.78 54.33 20.85
CA MET A 1 -30.86 53.63 21.77
C MET A 1 -30.07 54.73 22.43
N ASP A 2 -30.49 55.12 23.63
CA ASP A 2 -29.89 56.25 24.32
C ASP A 2 -28.50 55.86 24.83
N TYR A 3 -27.55 56.78 24.81
CA TYR A 3 -26.17 56.52 25.23
C TYR A 3 -26.09 55.94 26.67
N ALA A 4 -27.00 56.36 27.54
CA ALA A 4 -27.13 55.86 28.91
C ALA A 4 -27.49 54.37 28.99
N THR A 5 -28.27 53.82 28.04
CA THR A 5 -28.59 52.38 28.05
C THR A 5 -27.42 51.54 27.53
N LEU A 6 -26.54 52.10 26.69
CA LEU A 6 -25.32 51.45 26.23
C LEU A 6 -24.26 51.38 27.32
N GLU A 7 -24.06 52.44 28.12
CA GLU A 7 -23.12 52.40 29.24
C GLU A 7 -23.55 51.41 30.34
N MET A 8 -24.86 51.34 30.62
CA MET A 8 -25.38 50.43 31.63
C MET A 8 -25.25 48.95 31.22
N LEU A 9 -25.33 48.65 29.92
CA LEU A 9 -25.23 47.27 29.39
C LEU A 9 -23.80 46.87 29.00
N SER A 10 -22.90 47.83 28.79
CA SER A 10 -21.49 47.59 28.44
C SER A 10 -20.78 46.56 29.32
N PRO A 11 -20.80 46.65 30.68
CA PRO A 11 -20.12 45.67 31.52
C PRO A 11 -20.69 44.26 31.39
N VAL A 12 -22.01 44.13 31.18
CA VAL A 12 -22.67 42.83 30.97
C VAL A 12 -22.20 42.19 29.66
N PHE A 13 -22.07 42.99 28.60
CA PHE A 13 -21.54 42.52 27.32
C PHE A 13 -20.09 42.04 27.43
N VAL A 14 -19.23 42.79 28.12
CA VAL A 14 -17.81 42.42 28.31
C VAL A 14 -17.70 41.08 29.05
N VAL A 15 -18.46 40.90 30.13
CA VAL A 15 -18.45 39.64 30.90
C VAL A 15 -19.00 38.49 30.07
N ALA A 16 -20.09 38.69 29.34
CA ALA A 16 -20.68 37.65 28.49
C ALA A 16 -19.72 37.21 27.37
N THR A 17 -19.04 38.16 26.71
CA THR A 17 -18.05 37.85 25.67
C THR A 17 -16.83 37.13 26.26
N ALA A 18 -16.33 37.55 27.43
CA ALA A 18 -15.21 36.88 28.09
C ALA A 18 -15.53 35.43 28.46
N LEU A 19 -16.73 35.16 28.99
CA LEU A 19 -17.19 33.80 29.29
C LEU A 19 -17.39 32.96 28.03
N GLY A 20 -17.88 33.54 26.94
CA GLY A 20 -18.02 32.85 25.65
C GLY A 20 -16.67 32.39 25.10
N ILE A 21 -15.67 33.27 25.11
CA ILE A 21 -14.30 32.94 24.66
C ILE A 21 -13.67 31.91 25.59
N GLY A 22 -13.79 32.10 26.91
CA GLY A 22 -13.28 31.16 27.92
C GLY A 22 -13.88 29.76 27.76
N GLY A 23 -15.19 29.67 27.56
CA GLY A 23 -15.88 28.41 27.29
C GLY A 23 -15.44 27.73 26.00
N TRP A 24 -15.22 28.48 24.92
CA TRP A 24 -14.71 27.94 23.66
C TRP A 24 -13.27 27.40 23.80
N VAL A 25 -12.38 28.16 24.44
CA VAL A 25 -10.99 27.73 24.69
C VAL A 25 -10.97 26.49 25.60
N PHE A 26 -11.77 26.46 26.65
CA PHE A 26 -11.86 25.33 27.56
C PHE A 26 -12.40 24.07 26.85
N ASN A 27 -13.43 24.22 26.01
CA ASN A 27 -13.94 23.13 25.19
C ASN A 27 -12.87 22.59 24.21
N ASN A 28 -12.12 23.49 23.59
CA ASN A 28 -11.04 23.10 22.67
C ASN A 28 -9.88 22.42 23.43
N TRP A 29 -9.56 22.91 24.63
CA TRP A 29 -8.56 22.29 25.53
C TRP A 29 -8.97 20.89 25.96
N LEU A 30 -10.23 20.68 26.35
CA LEU A 30 -10.77 19.36 26.68
C LEU A 30 -10.68 18.40 25.49
N ARG A 31 -11.04 18.83 24.28
CA ARG A 31 -10.95 18.02 23.07
C ARG A 31 -9.51 17.60 22.76
N MET A 32 -8.56 18.54 22.89
CA MET A 32 -7.13 18.25 22.73
C MET A 32 -6.61 17.26 23.77
N ARG A 33 -7.04 17.39 25.04
CA ARG A 33 -6.61 16.49 26.13
C ARG A 33 -7.19 15.09 26.01
N HIS A 34 -8.40 14.94 25.48
CA HIS A 34 -9.10 13.66 25.31
C HIS A 34 -8.85 12.99 23.96
N GLY A 35 -7.96 13.54 23.12
CA GLY A 35 -7.54 12.89 21.88
C GLY A 35 -8.59 12.86 20.78
N TYR A 36 -9.62 13.69 20.85
CA TYR A 36 -10.54 13.87 19.73
C TYR A 36 -9.83 14.62 18.61
N PRO A 37 -9.95 14.17 17.34
CA PRO A 37 -9.31 14.87 16.25
C PRO A 37 -9.82 16.31 16.21
N LEU A 38 -8.89 17.25 16.12
CA LEU A 38 -9.21 18.63 15.78
C LEU A 38 -9.69 18.59 14.32
N GLU A 39 -11.01 18.59 14.15
CA GLU A 39 -11.63 18.68 12.83
C GLU A 39 -11.19 19.99 12.19
N SER A 40 -10.56 19.92 11.01
CA SER A 40 -10.52 21.10 10.16
C SER A 40 -11.94 21.42 9.69
N SER A 41 -12.20 22.68 9.32
CA SER A 41 -13.49 23.18 8.82
C SER A 41 -14.00 22.52 7.52
N TRP A 42 -13.44 21.36 7.13
CA TRP A 42 -13.83 20.55 5.99
C TRP A 42 -13.71 19.04 6.29
N GLY A 43 -14.17 18.61 7.47
CA GLY A 43 -14.51 17.21 7.76
C GLY A 43 -13.37 16.19 7.74
N LYS A 44 -12.10 16.61 7.69
CA LYS A 44 -10.96 15.70 7.81
C LYS A 44 -10.41 15.77 9.24
N ALA A 45 -10.50 14.64 9.93
CA ALA A 45 -9.82 14.42 11.20
C ALA A 45 -8.31 14.63 11.00
N ILE A 46 -7.76 15.73 11.54
CA ILE A 46 -6.33 15.89 11.67
C ILE A 46 -5.91 15.03 12.86
N TYR A 47 -5.53 13.79 12.59
CA TYR A 47 -4.73 13.03 13.53
C TYR A 47 -3.40 13.78 13.69
N PRO A 48 -2.94 14.11 14.90
CA PRO A 48 -1.57 14.50 15.11
C PRO A 48 -0.70 13.31 14.69
N LYS A 49 -0.24 13.35 13.44
CA LYS A 49 0.59 12.31 12.87
C LYS A 49 1.92 12.37 13.60
N ASP A 50 2.20 11.32 14.36
CA ASP A 50 3.56 10.97 14.72
C ASP A 50 4.29 10.61 13.41
N ASN A 51 4.77 11.65 12.73
CA ASN A 51 5.24 11.59 11.36
C ASN A 51 6.50 10.71 11.24
N ASN A 52 7.20 10.47 12.36
CA ASN A 52 8.39 9.63 12.42
C ASN A 52 8.05 8.14 12.37
N GLU A 53 7.06 7.67 13.13
CA GLU A 53 6.67 6.26 13.13
C GLU A 53 6.04 5.84 11.79
N ALA A 54 5.21 6.71 11.20
CA ALA A 54 4.61 6.46 9.90
C ALA A 54 5.67 6.43 8.79
N GLN A 55 6.66 7.33 8.81
CA GLN A 55 7.76 7.31 7.84
C GLN A 55 8.70 6.12 8.04
N ALA A 56 8.99 5.72 9.28
CA ALA A 56 9.77 4.52 9.57
C ALA A 56 9.07 3.26 9.04
N ARG A 57 7.75 3.14 9.26
CA ARG A 57 6.95 2.02 8.72
C ARG A 57 6.93 2.00 7.20
N VAL A 58 6.79 3.16 6.55
CA VAL A 58 6.85 3.24 5.08
C VAL A 58 8.22 2.81 4.56
N GLN A 59 9.31 3.18 5.22
CA GLN A 59 10.66 2.73 4.84
C GLN A 59 10.82 1.21 5.00
N LEU A 60 10.37 0.62 6.11
CA LEU A 60 10.41 -0.83 6.32
C LEU A 60 9.59 -1.58 5.27
N LEU A 61 8.35 -1.15 5.02
CA LEU A 61 7.50 -1.75 3.98
C LEU A 61 8.10 -1.58 2.57
N THR A 62 8.78 -0.47 2.31
CA THR A 62 9.47 -0.26 1.01
C THR A 62 10.63 -1.24 0.84
N GLN A 63 11.39 -1.50 1.91
CA GLN A 63 12.46 -2.49 1.90
C GLN A 63 11.92 -3.91 1.71
N GLU A 64 10.85 -4.30 2.41
CA GLU A 64 10.20 -5.61 2.24
C GLU A 64 9.69 -5.79 0.80
N ASN A 65 9.07 -4.76 0.22
CA ASN A 65 8.64 -4.80 -1.17
C ASN A 65 9.81 -4.95 -2.17
N ALA A 66 10.95 -4.32 -1.91
CA ALA A 66 12.15 -4.47 -2.73
C ALA A 66 12.70 -5.90 -2.64
N GLN A 67 12.73 -6.49 -1.45
CA GLN A 67 13.16 -7.87 -1.23
C GLN A 67 12.23 -8.88 -1.92
N LEU A 68 10.91 -8.72 -1.76
CA LEU A 68 9.92 -9.59 -2.42
C LEU A 68 10.05 -9.54 -3.94
N ARG A 69 10.30 -8.36 -4.51
CA ARG A 69 10.52 -8.20 -5.95
C ARG A 69 11.78 -8.93 -6.42
N ALA A 70 12.85 -8.88 -5.64
CA ALA A 70 14.08 -9.62 -5.94
C ALA A 70 13.85 -11.14 -5.87
N GLU A 71 13.14 -11.63 -4.85
CA GLU A 71 12.81 -13.05 -4.71
C GLU A 71 11.92 -13.56 -5.85
N ILE A 72 10.89 -12.78 -6.22
CA ILE A 72 10.05 -13.08 -7.38
C ILE A 72 10.88 -13.10 -8.68
N GLY A 73 11.87 -12.20 -8.82
CA GLY A 73 12.81 -12.20 -9.94
C GLY A 73 13.58 -13.52 -10.03
N ALA A 74 14.20 -13.95 -8.92
CA ALA A 74 14.96 -15.20 -8.86
C ALA A 74 14.09 -16.44 -9.16
N ILE A 75 12.82 -16.44 -8.72
CA ILE A 75 11.87 -17.51 -9.05
C ILE A 75 11.55 -17.52 -10.55
N LYS A 76 11.34 -16.34 -11.16
CA LYS A 76 11.09 -16.23 -12.61
C LYS A 76 12.27 -16.73 -13.43
N ASP A 77 13.50 -16.37 -13.05
CA ASP A 77 14.70 -16.83 -13.76
C ASP A 77 14.84 -18.36 -13.72
N ARG A 78 14.53 -18.97 -12.57
CA ARG A 78 14.49 -20.43 -12.44
C ARG A 78 13.38 -21.06 -13.27
N LEU A 79 12.19 -20.45 -13.28
CA LEU A 79 11.08 -20.94 -14.09
C LEU A 79 11.42 -20.90 -15.58
N ALA A 80 12.04 -19.83 -16.06
CA ALA A 80 12.51 -19.72 -17.45
C ALA A 80 13.57 -20.79 -17.77
N SER A 81 14.48 -21.09 -16.84
CA SER A 81 15.44 -22.19 -17.02
C SER A 81 14.74 -23.55 -17.11
N VAL A 82 13.70 -23.79 -16.29
CA VAL A 82 12.92 -25.03 -16.33
C VAL A 82 12.13 -25.12 -17.63
N GLU A 83 11.48 -24.04 -18.06
CA GLU A 83 10.76 -23.95 -19.34
C GLU A 83 11.67 -24.31 -20.51
N ARG A 84 12.90 -23.79 -20.52
CA ARG A 84 13.89 -24.12 -21.54
C ARG A 84 14.25 -25.60 -21.54
N ILE A 85 14.53 -26.19 -20.36
CA ILE A 85 14.88 -27.62 -20.26
C ILE A 85 13.73 -28.49 -20.77
N VAL A 86 12.51 -28.24 -20.32
CA VAL A 86 11.34 -29.03 -20.71
C VAL A 86 11.07 -28.92 -22.20
N THR A 87 11.18 -27.71 -22.76
CA THR A 87 10.96 -27.47 -24.18
C THR A 87 12.06 -28.11 -25.05
N ASP A 88 13.33 -27.84 -24.75
CA ASP A 88 14.46 -28.36 -25.53
C ASP A 88 14.50 -29.90 -25.51
N GLN A 89 14.35 -30.52 -24.33
CA GLN A 89 14.35 -31.98 -24.19
C GLN A 89 13.15 -32.65 -24.90
N GLY A 90 11.98 -32.01 -24.89
CA GLY A 90 10.79 -32.54 -25.57
C GLY A 90 11.00 -32.69 -27.08
N TYR A 91 11.61 -31.69 -27.73
CA TYR A 91 11.92 -31.74 -29.16
C TYR A 91 13.03 -32.76 -29.49
N ASP A 92 14.05 -32.87 -28.65
CA ASP A 92 15.13 -33.85 -28.85
C ASP A 92 14.65 -35.30 -28.77
N VAL A 93 13.84 -35.63 -27.77
CA VAL A 93 13.30 -36.99 -27.61
C VAL A 93 12.35 -37.32 -28.76
N ALA A 94 11.47 -36.39 -29.17
CA ALA A 94 10.57 -36.62 -30.30
C ALA A 94 11.34 -36.90 -31.60
N ARG A 95 12.43 -36.15 -31.86
CA ARG A 95 13.30 -36.40 -33.02
C ARG A 95 14.00 -37.76 -32.94
N GLN A 96 14.49 -38.16 -31.77
CA GLN A 96 15.13 -39.46 -31.57
C GLN A 96 14.15 -40.61 -31.79
N ILE A 97 12.90 -40.47 -31.35
CA ILE A 97 11.85 -41.47 -31.57
C ILE A 97 11.56 -41.64 -33.07
N GLU A 98 11.44 -40.54 -33.81
CA GLU A 98 11.17 -40.61 -35.25
C GLU A 98 12.35 -41.25 -36.00
N GLY A 99 13.60 -40.89 -35.64
CA GLY A 99 14.79 -41.53 -36.21
C GLY A 99 14.86 -43.04 -35.96
N LEU A 100 14.49 -43.50 -34.75
CA LEU A 100 14.40 -44.93 -34.44
C LEU A 100 13.25 -45.61 -35.20
N ARG A 101 12.14 -44.91 -35.43
CA ARG A 101 10.98 -45.41 -36.18
C ARG A 101 11.32 -45.61 -37.65
N ASP A 102 12.00 -44.65 -38.27
CA ASP A 102 12.47 -44.72 -39.65
C ASP A 102 13.51 -45.83 -39.83
N ALA A 103 14.49 -45.92 -38.93
CA ALA A 103 15.49 -46.99 -38.96
C ALA A 103 14.84 -48.38 -38.87
N ARG A 104 13.87 -48.57 -37.97
CA ARG A 104 13.12 -49.83 -37.85
C ARG A 104 12.34 -50.16 -39.13
N ASN A 105 11.70 -49.17 -39.75
CA ASN A 105 10.96 -49.38 -40.99
C ASN A 105 11.90 -49.78 -42.14
N GLY A 106 13.06 -49.12 -42.27
CA GLY A 106 14.08 -49.47 -43.26
C GLY A 106 14.55 -50.92 -43.15
N ILE A 107 14.80 -51.40 -41.93
CA ILE A 107 15.19 -52.81 -41.66
C ILE A 107 14.05 -53.78 -42.03
N GLY A 108 12.79 -53.42 -41.75
CA GLY A 108 11.64 -54.25 -42.11
C GLY A 108 11.47 -54.44 -43.63
N HIS A 109 11.85 -53.44 -44.42
CA HIS A 109 11.79 -53.53 -45.89
C HIS A 109 12.92 -54.40 -46.49
N GLU A 110 14.08 -54.53 -45.84
CA GLU A 110 15.18 -55.40 -46.31
C GLU A 110 14.94 -56.89 -46.00
N VAL A 111 14.20 -57.23 -44.95
CA VAL A 111 13.94 -58.64 -44.56
C VAL A 111 12.80 -59.28 -45.37
N THR A 112 12.06 -58.49 -46.15
CA THR A 112 10.91 -58.96 -46.94
C THR A 112 11.22 -59.11 -48.46
N GLN A 113 12.48 -58.93 -48.87
CA GLN A 113 13.00 -59.31 -50.21
C GLN A 113 13.88 -60.56 -50.11
#